data_AF-M1CHN1-F1
#
_entry.id   AF-M1CHN1-F1
#
_cell.length_a   1.000
_cell.length_b   1.000
_cell.length_c   1.000
_cell.angle_alpha   90.00
_cell.angle_beta   90.00
_cell.angle_gamma   90.00
#
_symmetry.space_group_name_H-M   'P 1'
#
loop_
_entity.id
_entity.type
_entity.pdbx_description
1 polymer ?
#
loop_
_entity_poly.entity_id
_entity_poly.type
_entity_poly.pdbx_seq_one_letter_code
_entity_poly.pdbx_strand_id
1 'polypeptide(L)'
;MEVGVVPDHNTMTDVSNTFVRNSAIDGLPNPVSSLDREARVLRYREKRKNRKFEKTIRYASRKAYAETRPRIKGRFAKRTENDMGDSLVASDASYGVVPSF
;
A
#
# COMPACT_ATOMS: atom_id res chain seq x y z
N MET A 1 4.86 44.22 -53.14
CA MET A 1 4.18 43.21 -52.29
C MET A 1 4.55 41.85 -52.84
N GLU A 2 5.66 41.27 -52.36
CA GLU A 2 6.06 39.91 -52.73
C GLU A 2 5.41 38.92 -51.77
N VAL A 3 4.56 38.05 -52.31
CA VAL A 3 3.94 36.93 -51.59
C VAL A 3 4.78 35.69 -51.82
N GLY A 4 5.56 35.29 -50.81
CA GLY A 4 6.32 34.04 -50.84
C GLY A 4 5.38 32.83 -50.78
N VAL A 5 5.41 31.99 -51.81
CA VAL A 5 4.72 30.69 -51.82
C VAL A 5 5.66 29.66 -51.17
N VAL A 6 5.23 29.10 -50.04
CA VAL A 6 5.91 27.99 -49.35
C VAL A 6 5.60 26.69 -50.10
N PRO A 7 6.59 25.89 -50.52
CA PRO A 7 6.33 24.56 -51.06
C PRO A 7 5.95 23.58 -49.94
N ASP A 8 4.74 23.01 -50.02
CA ASP A 8 4.35 21.83 -49.27
C ASP A 8 4.99 20.58 -49.90
N HIS A 9 5.89 19.88 -49.20
CA HIS A 9 5.99 18.41 -49.21
C HIS A 9 7.12 17.92 -48.29
N ASN A 10 6.79 16.98 -47.41
CA ASN A 10 7.27 15.60 -47.47
C ASN A 10 7.46 15.02 -46.05
N THR A 11 6.53 14.17 -45.67
CA THR A 11 6.62 13.28 -44.51
C THR A 11 7.66 12.18 -44.79
N MET A 12 8.92 12.41 -44.41
CA MET A 12 9.89 11.31 -44.30
C MET A 12 9.94 10.87 -42.84
N THR A 13 9.16 9.85 -42.53
CA THR A 13 9.32 9.01 -41.35
C THR A 13 10.64 8.27 -41.47
N ASP A 14 11.68 8.72 -40.76
CA ASP A 14 12.89 7.92 -40.55
C ASP A 14 12.59 6.83 -39.52
N VAL A 15 12.04 5.73 -40.02
CA VAL A 15 11.90 4.47 -39.28
C VAL A 15 13.26 3.82 -39.26
N SER A 16 14.06 4.08 -38.23
CA SER A 16 15.32 3.38 -37.98
C SER A 16 15.25 2.59 -36.67
N ASN A 17 14.83 1.33 -36.82
CA ASN A 17 15.14 0.14 -36.02
C ASN A 17 15.57 0.33 -34.55
N THR A 18 14.61 0.19 -33.62
CA THR A 18 14.89 -0.21 -32.22
C THR A 18 15.04 -1.73 -32.10
N PHE A 19 15.72 -2.37 -33.05
CA PHE A 19 16.08 -3.78 -32.95
C PHE A 19 17.42 -3.85 -32.21
N VAL A 20 17.42 -4.52 -31.05
CA VAL A 20 18.58 -4.79 -30.17
C VAL A 20 18.95 -3.68 -29.20
N ARG A 21 18.24 -3.59 -28.06
CA ARG A 21 18.93 -3.37 -26.77
C ARG A 21 18.14 -3.97 -25.60
N ASN A 22 18.14 -5.30 -25.52
CA ASN A 22 17.93 -5.97 -24.24
C ASN A 22 19.28 -6.08 -23.52
N SER A 23 19.55 -5.14 -22.62
CA SER A 23 20.45 -5.40 -21.50
C SER A 23 20.08 -4.48 -20.35
N ALA A 24 19.81 -5.11 -19.21
CA ALA A 24 19.68 -4.48 -17.91
C ALA A 24 20.79 -3.45 -17.72
N ILE A 25 20.40 -2.18 -17.65
CA ILE A 25 21.26 -1.11 -17.16
C ILE A 25 20.52 -0.39 -16.04
N ASP A 26 21.18 -0.37 -14.90
CA ASP A 26 20.69 0.14 -13.63
C ASP A 26 20.27 1.62 -13.74
N GLY A 27 19.09 1.93 -13.18
CA GLY A 27 18.80 3.27 -12.68
C GLY A 27 18.31 4.35 -13.65
N LEU A 28 18.20 4.11 -14.96
CA LEU A 28 17.57 5.08 -15.85
C LEU A 28 16.06 4.84 -15.96
N PRO A 29 15.19 5.85 -15.75
CA PRO A 29 13.76 5.68 -15.99
C PRO A 29 13.59 5.39 -17.49
N ASN A 30 13.32 4.12 -17.82
CA ASN A 30 12.85 3.72 -19.14
C ASN A 30 11.74 4.73 -19.51
N PRO A 31 11.83 5.45 -20.65
CA PRO A 31 10.77 6.34 -21.07
C PRO A 31 9.57 5.44 -21.28
N VAL A 32 8.67 5.46 -20.29
CA VAL A 32 7.52 4.58 -20.22
C VAL A 32 6.82 4.68 -21.56
N SER A 33 6.81 3.58 -22.29
CA SER A 33 6.16 3.57 -23.60
C SER A 33 4.73 4.08 -23.40
N SER A 34 4.16 4.75 -24.40
CA SER A 34 2.78 5.26 -24.32
C SER A 34 1.80 4.16 -23.86
N LEU A 35 2.02 2.93 -24.32
CA LEU A 35 1.31 1.73 -23.89
C LEU A 35 1.45 1.42 -22.39
N ASP A 36 2.66 1.49 -21.81
CA ASP A 36 2.88 1.27 -20.38
C ASP A 36 2.22 2.35 -19.50
N ARG A 37 2.08 3.57 -20.03
CA ARG A 37 1.36 4.65 -19.34
C ARG A 37 -0.14 4.42 -19.40
N GLU A 38 -0.68 4.08 -20.57
CA GLU A 38 -2.10 3.80 -20.75
C GLU A 38 -2.57 2.65 -19.86
N ALA A 39 -1.81 1.54 -19.81
CA ALA A 39 -2.11 0.41 -18.94
C ALA A 39 -2.15 0.80 -17.45
N ARG A 40 -1.18 1.59 -16.97
CA ARG A 40 -1.15 2.08 -15.58
C ARG A 40 -2.32 3.03 -15.27
N VAL A 41 -2.68 3.90 -16.21
CA VAL A 41 -3.81 4.84 -16.06
C VAL A 41 -5.14 4.08 -16.00
N LEU A 42 -5.34 3.07 -16.85
CA LEU A 42 -6.53 2.21 -16.82
C LEU A 42 -6.66 1.50 -15.46
N ARG A 43 -5.60 0.81 -15.01
CA ARG A 43 -5.56 0.17 -13.68
C ARG A 43 -5.87 1.16 -12.56
N TYR A 44 -5.35 2.39 -12.64
CA TYR A 44 -5.63 3.42 -11.66
C TYR A 44 -7.10 3.87 -11.66
N ARG A 45 -7.70 4.07 -12.84
CA ARG A 45 -9.12 4.43 -12.98
C ARG A 45 -10.04 3.34 -12.44
N GLU A 46 -9.76 2.08 -12.74
CA GLU A 46 -10.46 0.92 -12.18
C GLU A 46 -10.31 0.86 -10.66
N LYS A 47 -9.08 0.98 -10.14
CA LYS A 47 -8.83 1.01 -8.70
C LYS A 47 -9.54 2.19 -8.01
N ARG A 48 -9.66 3.35 -8.68
CA ARG A 48 -10.40 4.50 -8.15
C ARG A 48 -11.90 4.20 -8.02
N LYS A 49 -12.52 3.59 -9.04
CA LYS A 49 -13.93 3.17 -9.00
C LYS A 49 -14.19 2.18 -7.86
N ASN A 50 -13.23 1.30 -7.59
CA ASN A 50 -13.35 0.24 -6.57
C ASN A 50 -12.84 0.65 -5.17
N ARG A 51 -12.68 1.95 -4.88
CA ARG A 51 -12.26 2.40 -3.54
C ARG A 51 -13.38 2.16 -2.54
N LYS A 52 -13.04 1.52 -1.42
CA LYS A 52 -13.95 1.35 -0.27
C LYS A 52 -13.65 2.45 0.74
N PHE A 53 -14.63 3.32 1.00
CA PHE A 53 -14.50 4.43 1.95
C PHE A 53 -15.03 4.10 3.35
N GLU A 54 -15.79 3.01 3.45
CA GLU A 54 -16.29 2.51 4.73
C GLU A 54 -15.16 2.02 5.63
N LYS A 55 -15.36 2.15 6.94
CA LYS A 55 -14.40 1.70 7.94
C LYS A 55 -14.27 0.17 7.88
N THR A 56 -13.15 -0.30 7.33
CA THR A 56 -12.85 -1.73 7.25
C THR A 56 -11.96 -2.16 8.42
N ILE A 57 -12.43 -3.12 9.23
CA ILE A 57 -11.62 -3.77 10.27
C ILE A 57 -11.01 -5.03 9.68
N ARG A 58 -9.70 -5.01 9.37
CA ARG A 58 -9.01 -6.17 8.78
C ARG A 58 -8.54 -7.21 9.80
N TYR A 59 -8.14 -6.76 10.99
CA TYR A 59 -7.56 -7.61 12.02
C TYR A 59 -8.47 -7.66 13.25
N ALA A 60 -9.26 -8.73 13.37
CA ALA A 60 -10.23 -8.90 14.45
C ALA A 60 -9.56 -8.98 15.82
N SER A 61 -8.48 -9.75 15.97
CA SER A 61 -7.75 -9.90 17.24
C SER A 61 -7.22 -8.56 17.77
N ARG A 62 -6.64 -7.73 16.89
CA ARG A 62 -6.15 -6.39 17.27
C ARG A 62 -7.28 -5.45 17.69
N LYS A 63 -8.46 -5.55 17.06
CA LYS A 63 -9.65 -4.79 17.47
C LYS A 63 -10.09 -5.20 18.87
N ALA A 64 -10.22 -6.51 19.14
CA ALA A 64 -10.60 -7.02 20.45
C ALA A 64 -9.63 -6.56 21.55
N TYR A 65 -8.32 -6.63 21.31
CA TYR A 65 -7.33 -6.12 22.27
C TYR A 65 -7.40 -4.61 22.50
N ALA A 66 -7.74 -3.82 21.47
CA ALA A 66 -7.87 -2.37 21.59
C ALA A 66 -9.16 -1.94 22.32
N GLU A 67 -10.18 -2.79 22.33
CA GLU A 67 -11.46 -2.60 23.02
C GLU A 67 -11.34 -2.91 24.52
N THR A 68 -10.56 -3.93 24.90
CA THR A 68 -10.37 -4.30 26.31
C THR A 68 -9.26 -3.52 27.03
N ARG A 69 -8.33 -2.88 26.29
CA ARG A 69 -7.19 -2.18 26.89
C ARG A 69 -7.61 -0.90 27.63
N PRO A 70 -7.12 -0.64 28.86
CA PRO A 70 -7.45 0.56 29.63
C PRO A 70 -7.13 1.88 28.92
N ARG A 71 -8.05 2.85 29.01
CA ARG A 71 -7.91 4.19 28.42
C ARG A 71 -8.19 5.30 29.42
N ILE A 72 -7.41 6.37 29.37
CA ILE A 72 -7.62 7.61 30.12
C ILE A 72 -7.76 8.74 29.08
N LYS A 73 -8.93 9.41 29.05
CA LYS A 73 -9.25 10.46 28.06
C LYS A 73 -8.98 10.04 26.60
N GLY A 74 -9.33 8.79 26.24
CA GLY A 74 -9.18 8.23 24.89
C GLY A 74 -7.79 7.68 24.55
N ARG A 75 -6.78 7.93 25.39
CA ARG A 75 -5.40 7.43 25.21
C ARG A 75 -5.20 6.13 25.97
N PHE A 76 -4.41 5.20 25.43
CA PHE A 76 -4.06 3.98 26.18
C PHE A 76 -3.19 4.33 27.39
N ALA A 77 -3.56 3.81 28.55
CA ALA A 77 -2.72 3.88 29.73
C ALA A 77 -1.59 2.84 29.64
N LYS A 78 -0.41 3.20 30.19
CA LYS A 78 0.60 2.19 30.55
C LYS A 78 0.20 1.62 31.89
N ARG A 79 0.43 0.32 32.08
CA ARG A 79 0.33 -0.29 33.39
C ARG A 79 1.43 0.34 34.24
N THR A 80 1.06 1.22 35.16
CA THR A 80 1.92 1.59 36.28
C THR A 80 1.98 0.41 37.23
N GLU A 81 3.08 0.22 37.96
CA GLU A 81 3.22 -0.92 38.88
C GLU A 81 2.08 -1.01 39.92
N ASN A 82 1.43 0.12 40.22
CA ASN A 82 0.28 0.22 41.12
C ASN A 82 -1.04 -0.37 40.55
N ASP A 83 -1.11 -0.66 39.25
CA ASP A 83 -2.30 -1.21 38.56
C ASP A 83 -2.22 -2.74 38.40
N MET A 84 -1.19 -3.36 38.99
CA MET A 84 -1.06 -4.82 39.10
C MET A 84 -2.04 -5.42 40.13
N GLY A 85 -2.78 -4.59 40.87
CA GLY A 85 -3.66 -4.99 41.96
C GLY A 85 -5.06 -5.51 41.56
N ASP A 86 -5.55 -5.24 40.34
CA ASP A 86 -6.92 -5.62 39.93
C ASP A 86 -6.95 -6.76 38.90
N SER A 87 -5.81 -7.12 38.31
CA SER A 87 -5.69 -8.23 37.34
C SER A 87 -5.05 -9.51 37.93
N LEU A 88 -4.85 -9.57 39.25
CA LEU A 88 -4.20 -10.70 39.94
C LEU A 88 -5.13 -11.47 40.90
N VAL A 89 -6.40 -11.11 41.02
CA VAL A 89 -7.34 -11.76 41.95
C VAL A 89 -8.01 -13.04 41.41
N ALA A 90 -7.45 -13.68 40.38
CA ALA A 90 -7.97 -14.96 39.88
C ALA A 90 -6.87 -15.90 39.36
N SER A 91 -5.81 -16.14 40.13
CA SER A 91 -5.03 -17.38 40.03
C SER A 91 -4.15 -17.61 41.26
N ASP A 92 -4.74 -17.55 42.46
CA ASP A 92 -4.24 -18.38 43.55
C ASP A 92 -4.78 -19.80 43.33
N ALA A 93 -4.15 -20.50 42.40
CA ALA A 93 -4.34 -21.93 42.18
C ALA A 93 -2.99 -22.48 41.74
N SER A 94 -2.21 -22.83 42.77
CA SER A 94 -1.12 -23.79 42.78
C SER A 94 -1.00 -24.65 41.51
N TYR A 95 0.16 -24.58 40.87
CA TYR A 95 0.74 -25.55 39.92
C TYR A 95 -0.21 -26.68 39.48
N GLY A 96 -0.77 -26.55 38.28
CA GLY A 96 -1.59 -27.58 37.66
C GLY A 96 -0.83 -28.90 37.52
N VAL A 97 -1.34 -29.94 38.16
CA VAL A 97 -0.89 -31.33 38.00
C VAL A 97 -1.16 -31.76 36.55
N VAL A 98 -0.12 -32.20 35.85
CA VAL A 98 -0.21 -32.79 34.52
C VAL A 98 -0.52 -34.29 34.70
N PRO A 99 -1.71 -34.79 34.29
CA PRO A 99 -1.98 -36.23 34.34
C PRO A 99 -1.21 -36.94 33.24
N SER A 100 -0.35 -37.87 33.61
CA SER A 100 0.23 -38.85 32.69
C SER A 100 -0.74 -40.02 32.51
N PHE A 101 -1.09 -40.32 31.26
CA PHE A 101 -1.58 -41.63 30.84
C PHE A 101 -0.52 -42.31 29.98
#